data_AF-A0A7C2UTI9-F1
#
_entry.id   AF-A0A7C2UTI9-F1
#
_cell.length_a   1.000
_cell.length_b   1.000
_cell.length_c   1.000
_cell.angle_alpha   90.00
_cell.angle_beta   90.00
_cell.angle_gamma   90.00
#
_symmetry.space_group_name_H-M   'P 1'
#
loop_
_entity.id
_entity.type
_entity.pdbx_description
1 polymer ?
#
loop_
_entity_poly.entity_id
_entity_poly.type
_entity_poly.pdbx_seq_one_letter_code
_entity_poly.pdbx_strand_id
1 'polypeptide(L)'
;MAEHGLKSESVGLWELVFQSMGQITPITILSGLILSIVGFSMGAAPLVMLVSMLAVLLSANTIYQFSNRITHAGGYYAYVADGMGSRAGVFTGLQYLLYQVSNLALEYLIVAWGFSKSLSYAFGLQLPIWTGVVWISLMTALSYVMMIKGVKPSLKLALILGGIQILFIFALSAFVIARAHDVSLAPFIPSSSPNGWQGVFTGFIAGGYLAFA
;
A
#
# COMPACT_ATOMS: atom_id res chain seq x y z
N MET A 1 32.36 12.04 22.98
CA MET A 1 30.93 11.79 22.66
C MET A 1 30.91 11.22 21.26
N ALA A 2 30.53 9.96 21.09
CA ALA A 2 30.51 9.34 19.76
C ALA A 2 29.40 9.98 18.94
N GLU A 3 29.74 10.55 17.77
CA GLU A 3 28.75 11.04 16.83
C GLU A 3 27.93 9.85 16.31
N HIS A 4 26.74 9.66 16.87
CA HIS A 4 25.72 8.77 16.33
C HIS A 4 25.02 9.45 15.14
N GLY A 5 25.80 9.88 14.15
CA GLY A 5 25.30 10.29 12.85
C GLY A 5 25.03 9.05 12.01
N LEU A 6 23.82 8.93 11.44
CA LEU A 6 23.55 7.92 10.43
C LEU A 6 24.52 8.13 9.26
N LYS A 7 25.06 7.04 8.70
CA LYS A 7 25.94 7.13 7.52
C LYS A 7 25.18 7.80 6.37
N SER A 8 25.69 8.97 5.97
CA SER A 8 25.32 9.66 4.74
C SER A 8 25.29 8.68 3.57
N GLU A 9 24.23 8.72 2.76
CA GLU A 9 24.09 7.92 1.52
C GLU A 9 24.19 6.39 1.70
N SER A 10 23.89 5.87 2.89
CA SER A 10 23.85 4.42 3.11
C SER A 10 22.79 3.70 2.25
N VAL A 11 21.77 4.45 1.80
CA VAL A 11 20.70 4.01 0.91
C VAL A 11 20.65 4.91 -0.32
N GLY A 12 20.87 4.36 -1.51
CA GLY A 12 20.85 5.12 -2.77
C GLY A 12 19.43 5.52 -3.19
N LEU A 13 19.29 6.48 -4.12
CA LEU A 13 17.99 6.91 -4.65
C LEU A 13 17.13 5.74 -5.13
N TRP A 14 17.71 4.81 -5.88
CA TRP A 14 16.99 3.63 -6.36
C TRP A 14 16.59 2.72 -5.21
N GLU A 15 17.45 2.51 -4.22
CA GLU A 15 17.10 1.73 -3.03
C GLU A 15 15.94 2.39 -2.25
N LEU A 16 15.86 3.72 -2.20
CA LEU A 16 14.73 4.47 -1.62
C LEU A 16 13.45 4.36 -2.45
N VAL A 17 13.52 4.56 -3.77
CA VAL A 17 12.37 4.36 -4.67
C VAL A 17 11.83 2.94 -4.50
N PHE A 18 12.74 1.98 -4.43
CA PHE A 18 12.43 0.58 -4.27
C PHE A 18 11.87 0.22 -2.90
N GLN A 19 12.34 0.87 -1.85
CA GLN A 19 11.75 0.78 -0.52
C GLN A 19 10.32 1.30 -0.52
N SER A 20 10.07 2.45 -1.16
CA SER A 20 8.72 3.00 -1.30
C SER A 20 7.82 2.09 -2.15
N MET A 21 8.32 1.54 -3.25
CA MET A 21 7.59 0.57 -4.07
C MET A 21 7.31 -0.73 -3.33
N GLY A 22 8.25 -1.21 -2.51
CA GLY A 22 8.09 -2.44 -1.73
C GLY A 22 7.01 -2.33 -0.65
N GLN A 23 6.70 -1.12 -0.18
CA GLN A 23 5.55 -0.89 0.71
C GLN A 23 4.22 -0.96 -0.04
N ILE A 24 4.20 -0.54 -1.32
CA ILE A 24 3.01 -0.65 -2.16
C ILE A 24 2.92 -2.11 -2.62
N THR A 25 2.04 -2.90 -1.99
CA THR A 25 1.80 -4.30 -2.41
C THR A 25 0.54 -4.37 -3.28
N PRO A 26 0.63 -4.33 -4.62
CA PRO A 26 -0.54 -4.13 -5.48
C PRO A 26 -1.56 -5.26 -5.39
N ILE A 27 -1.10 -6.51 -5.20
CA ILE A 27 -2.02 -7.65 -5.01
C ILE A 27 -2.79 -7.55 -3.69
N THR A 28 -2.16 -7.05 -2.62
CA THR A 28 -2.84 -6.89 -1.32
C THR A 28 -3.92 -5.82 -1.41
N ILE A 29 -3.65 -4.72 -2.12
CA ILE A 29 -4.64 -3.67 -2.41
C ILE A 29 -5.84 -4.26 -3.19
N LEU A 30 -5.56 -5.03 -4.25
CA LEU A 30 -6.60 -5.68 -5.06
C LEU A 30 -7.40 -6.74 -4.30
N SER A 31 -6.83 -7.41 -3.30
CA SER A 31 -7.52 -8.49 -2.59
C SER A 31 -8.23 -8.01 -1.31
N GLY A 32 -7.75 -6.93 -0.69
CA GLY A 32 -8.30 -6.40 0.55
C GLY A 32 -9.18 -5.16 0.39
N LEU A 33 -8.64 -4.12 -0.25
CA LEU A 33 -9.27 -2.79 -0.25
C LEU A 33 -10.24 -2.59 -1.42
N ILE A 34 -10.10 -3.37 -2.51
CA ILE A 34 -10.99 -3.24 -3.66
C ILE A 34 -12.45 -3.53 -3.32
N LEU A 35 -12.71 -4.39 -2.33
CA LEU A 35 -14.06 -4.71 -1.88
C LEU A 35 -14.74 -3.47 -1.29
N SER A 36 -14.02 -2.68 -0.50
CA SER A 36 -14.53 -1.40 0.03
C SER A 36 -14.74 -0.40 -1.10
N ILE A 37 -13.76 -0.26 -2.00
CA ILE A 37 -13.85 0.69 -3.13
C ILE A 37 -15.07 0.37 -4.00
N VAL A 38 -15.15 -0.85 -4.53
CA VAL A 38 -16.26 -1.29 -5.38
C VAL A 38 -17.57 -1.34 -4.60
N GLY A 39 -17.55 -1.72 -3.33
CA GLY A 39 -18.75 -1.77 -2.49
C GLY A 39 -19.45 -0.42 -2.31
N PHE A 40 -18.68 0.68 -2.30
CA PHE A 40 -19.25 2.03 -2.17
C PHE A 40 -19.43 2.77 -3.50
N SER A 41 -18.58 2.52 -4.50
CA SER A 41 -18.62 3.27 -5.77
C SER A 41 -19.12 2.48 -6.98
N MET A 42 -19.28 1.16 -6.85
CA MET A 42 -19.72 0.24 -7.91
C MET A 42 -18.97 0.49 -9.23
N GLY A 43 -19.68 0.83 -10.30
CA GLY A 43 -19.12 1.06 -11.63
C GLY A 43 -18.08 2.17 -11.68
N ALA A 44 -18.08 3.12 -10.74
CA ALA A 44 -17.12 4.21 -10.68
C ALA A 44 -15.83 3.89 -9.91
N ALA A 45 -15.55 2.61 -9.60
CA ALA A 45 -14.32 2.22 -8.90
C ALA A 45 -13.02 2.71 -9.58
N PRO A 46 -12.89 2.72 -10.93
CA PRO A 46 -11.74 3.34 -11.59
C PRO A 46 -11.62 4.84 -11.33
N LEU A 47 -12.73 5.59 -11.30
CA LEU A 47 -12.73 7.00 -10.92
C LEU A 47 -12.24 7.20 -9.48
N VAL A 48 -12.68 6.35 -8.54
CA VAL A 48 -12.21 6.41 -7.15
C VAL A 48 -10.70 6.22 -7.07
N MET A 49 -10.14 5.25 -7.79
CA MET A 49 -8.70 5.01 -7.82
C MET A 49 -7.94 6.20 -8.40
N LEU A 50 -8.45 6.85 -9.46
CA LEU A 50 -7.85 8.07 -10.00
C LEU A 50 -7.87 9.24 -9.01
N VAL A 51 -9.01 9.49 -8.37
CA VAL A 51 -9.14 10.55 -7.36
C VAL A 51 -8.19 10.27 -6.17
N SER A 52 -8.08 9.02 -5.76
CA SER A 52 -7.19 8.59 -4.68
C SER A 52 -5.72 8.80 -5.03
N MET A 53 -5.32 8.40 -6.23
CA MET A 53 -3.96 8.63 -6.75
C MET A 53 -3.61 10.12 -6.74
N LEU A 54 -4.50 10.98 -7.23
CA LEU A 54 -4.28 12.43 -7.24
C LEU A 54 -4.13 13.00 -5.81
N ALA A 55 -4.98 12.57 -4.89
CA ALA A 55 -4.90 12.99 -3.48
C ALA A 55 -3.59 12.58 -2.81
N VAL A 56 -3.11 11.36 -3.08
CA VAL A 56 -1.82 10.90 -2.54
C VAL A 56 -0.65 11.61 -3.20
N LEU A 57 -0.69 11.91 -4.50
CA LEU A 57 0.35 12.71 -5.15
C LEU A 57 0.46 14.11 -4.54
N LEU A 58 -0.67 14.75 -4.24
CA LEU A 58 -0.69 16.04 -3.53
C LEU A 58 -0.09 15.93 -2.13
N SER A 59 -0.41 14.86 -1.41
CA SER A 59 0.12 14.59 -0.07
C SER A 59 1.63 14.30 -0.10
N ALA A 60 2.09 13.51 -1.07
CA ALA A 60 3.49 13.22 -1.32
C ALA A 60 4.29 14.48 -1.67
N ASN A 61 3.70 15.41 -2.43
CA ASN A 61 4.32 16.69 -2.74
C ASN A 61 4.60 17.53 -1.48
N THR A 62 3.69 17.52 -0.50
CA THR A 62 3.93 18.20 0.78
C THR A 62 5.13 17.59 1.51
N ILE A 63 5.19 16.26 1.58
CA ILE A 63 6.30 15.53 2.22
C ILE A 63 7.63 15.86 1.51
N TYR A 64 7.63 15.86 0.18
CA TYR A 64 8.79 16.21 -0.63
C TYR A 64 9.32 17.63 -0.33
N GLN A 65 8.43 18.60 -0.16
CA GLN A 65 8.84 19.96 0.20
C GLN A 65 9.49 20.04 1.59
N PHE A 66 8.99 19.28 2.56
CA PHE A 66 9.60 19.19 3.90
C PHE A 66 10.92 18.42 3.88
N SER A 67 11.02 17.33 3.12
CA SER A 67 12.26 16.53 3.04
C SER A 67 13.44 17.31 2.46
N ASN A 68 13.18 18.30 1.60
CA ASN A 68 14.22 19.18 1.05
C ASN A 68 14.77 20.18 2.09
N ARG A 69 14.07 20.39 3.21
CA ARG A 69 14.45 21.36 4.25
C ARG A 69 14.92 20.70 5.54
N ILE A 70 14.37 19.53 5.86
CA ILE A 70 14.58 18.84 7.14
C ILE A 70 15.22 17.48 6.89
N THR A 71 16.51 17.39 7.17
CA THR A 71 17.28 16.13 7.11
C THR A 71 17.29 15.47 8.48
N HIS A 72 16.23 14.73 8.81
CA HIS A 72 16.12 14.02 10.08
C HIS A 72 15.49 12.64 9.88
N ALA A 73 16.05 11.62 10.54
CA ALA A 73 15.56 10.24 10.48
C ALA A 73 14.18 10.02 11.14
N GLY A 74 13.56 11.08 11.67
CA GLY A 74 12.26 11.01 12.34
C GLY A 74 11.08 11.11 11.38
N GLY A 75 11.32 11.42 10.10
CA GLY A 75 10.26 11.58 9.09
C GLY A 75 9.19 12.57 9.55
N TYR A 76 7.92 12.13 9.51
CA TYR A 76 6.76 12.94 9.90
C TYR A 76 6.87 13.57 11.30
N TYR A 77 7.48 12.86 12.27
CA TYR A 77 7.72 13.41 13.60
C TYR A 77 8.57 14.69 13.52
N ALA A 78 9.65 14.66 12.75
CA ALA A 78 10.58 15.78 12.65
C ALA A 78 9.95 16.95 11.88
N TYR A 79 9.19 16.66 10.82
CA TYR A 79 8.50 17.70 10.04
C TYR A 79 7.48 18.47 10.88
N VAL A 80 6.67 17.77 11.68
CA VAL A 80 5.68 18.42 12.54
C VAL A 80 6.33 19.05 13.76
N ALA A 81 7.38 18.45 14.34
CA ALA A 81 8.10 19.04 15.45
C ALA A 81 8.75 20.39 15.09
N ASP A 82 9.28 20.51 13.87
CA ASP A 82 9.88 21.75 13.36
C ASP A 82 8.83 22.85 13.15
N GLY A 83 7.67 22.53 12.56
CA GLY A 83 6.64 23.52 12.25
C GLY A 83 5.68 23.88 13.40
N MET A 84 5.36 22.92 14.28
CA MET A 84 4.31 23.04 15.30
C MET A 84 4.79 22.74 16.72
N GLY A 85 6.10 22.51 16.89
CA GLY A 85 6.72 22.24 18.18
C GLY A 85 6.69 20.77 18.61
N SER A 86 7.52 20.44 19.60
CA SER A 86 7.81 19.06 20.00
C SER A 86 6.57 18.23 20.39
N ARG A 87 5.56 18.83 21.06
CA ARG A 87 4.35 18.10 21.47
C ARG A 87 3.54 17.58 20.28
N ALA A 88 3.35 18.41 19.25
CA ALA A 88 2.66 18.03 18.03
C ALA A 88 3.47 16.99 17.24
N GLY A 89 4.80 17.15 17.23
CA GLY A 89 5.72 16.16 16.69
C GLY A 89 5.54 14.78 17.34
N VAL A 90 5.62 14.69 18.67
CA VAL A 90 5.46 13.42 19.42
C VAL A 90 4.11 12.77 19.11
N PHE A 91 3.02 13.54 19.14
CA PHE A 91 1.69 13.04 18.80
C PHE A 91 1.66 12.44 17.38
N THR A 92 2.26 13.12 16.41
CA THR A 92 2.36 12.64 15.02
C THR A 92 3.19 11.37 14.92
N GLY A 93 4.31 11.29 15.64
CA GLY A 93 5.14 10.09 15.69
C GLY A 93 4.38 8.88 16.26
N LEU A 94 3.59 9.09 17.32
CA LEU A 94 2.75 8.04 17.90
C LEU A 94 1.64 7.60 16.94
N GLN A 95 0.99 8.55 16.26
CA GLN A 95 -0.01 8.25 15.24
C GLN A 95 0.58 7.45 14.07
N TYR A 96 1.79 7.81 13.64
CA TYR A 96 2.51 7.08 12.61
C TYR A 96 2.85 5.65 13.05
N LEU A 97 3.29 5.44 14.29
CA LEU A 97 3.52 4.09 14.82
C LEU A 97 2.22 3.26 14.88
N LEU A 98 1.13 3.86 15.36
CA LEU A 98 -0.18 3.20 15.37
C LEU A 98 -0.63 2.82 13.96
N TYR A 99 -0.42 3.71 12.99
CA TYR A 99 -0.69 3.45 11.58
C TYR A 99 0.12 2.25 11.07
N GLN A 100 1.44 2.22 11.28
CA GLN A 100 2.29 1.12 10.81
C GLN A 100 1.88 -0.23 11.41
N VAL A 101 1.54 -0.27 12.69
CA VAL A 101 1.05 -1.50 13.35
C VAL A 101 -0.31 -1.93 12.81
N SER A 102 -1.22 -0.97 12.62
CA SER A 102 -2.58 -1.25 12.12
C SER A 102 -2.55 -1.73 10.66
N ASN A 103 -1.72 -1.10 9.82
CA ASN A 103 -1.54 -1.52 8.44
C ASN A 103 -0.98 -2.94 8.36
N LEU A 104 0.09 -3.24 9.12
CA LEU A 104 0.65 -4.59 9.18
C LEU A 104 -0.38 -5.63 9.63
N ALA A 105 -1.21 -5.32 10.63
CA ALA A 105 -2.27 -6.21 11.09
C ALA A 105 -3.32 -6.47 10.01
N LEU A 106 -3.75 -5.43 9.29
CA LEU A 106 -4.70 -5.55 8.19
C LEU A 106 -4.17 -6.41 7.05
N GLU A 107 -2.91 -6.21 6.63
CA GLU A 107 -2.26 -7.04 5.62
C GLU A 107 -2.20 -8.52 6.04
N TYR A 108 -1.89 -8.79 7.30
CA TYR A 108 -1.83 -10.16 7.82
C TYR A 108 -3.19 -10.84 7.80
N LEU A 109 -4.25 -10.10 8.14
CA LEU A 109 -5.63 -10.62 8.06
C LEU A 109 -6.03 -10.95 6.62
N ILE A 110 -5.70 -10.05 5.67
CA ILE A 110 -5.98 -10.28 4.23
C ILE A 110 -5.27 -11.55 3.76
N VAL A 111 -3.98 -11.71 4.08
CA VAL A 111 -3.22 -12.88 3.62
C VAL A 111 -3.68 -14.16 4.32
N ALA A 112 -3.89 -14.12 5.64
CA ALA A 112 -4.32 -15.30 6.40
C ALA A 112 -5.67 -15.84 5.92
N TRP A 113 -6.61 -14.96 5.58
CA TRP A 113 -7.91 -15.36 5.04
C TRP A 113 -7.85 -15.68 3.54
N GLY A 114 -7.20 -14.82 2.77
CA GLY A 114 -7.15 -14.87 1.31
C GLY A 114 -6.33 -16.03 0.76
N PHE A 115 -5.26 -16.45 1.44
CA PHE A 115 -4.39 -17.54 0.98
C PHE A 115 -5.14 -18.86 0.83
N SER A 116 -5.81 -19.32 1.89
CA SER A 116 -6.54 -20.59 1.88
C SER A 116 -7.66 -20.58 0.84
N LYS A 117 -8.38 -19.45 0.72
CA LYS A 117 -9.45 -19.28 -0.27
C LYS A 117 -8.94 -19.28 -1.70
N SER A 118 -7.81 -18.63 -1.95
CA SER A 118 -7.19 -18.56 -3.28
C SER A 118 -6.72 -19.93 -3.75
N LEU A 119 -6.05 -20.71 -2.89
CA LEU A 119 -5.64 -22.08 -3.23
C LEU A 119 -6.85 -23.01 -3.42
N SER A 120 -7.87 -22.84 -2.58
CA SER A 120 -9.10 -23.61 -2.70
C SER A 120 -9.79 -23.37 -4.04
N TYR A 121 -9.87 -22.11 -4.46
CA TYR A 121 -10.42 -21.72 -5.76
C TYR A 121 -9.56 -22.21 -6.94
N ALA A 122 -8.24 -22.03 -6.86
CA ALA A 122 -7.33 -22.36 -7.96
C ALA A 122 -7.19 -23.87 -8.21
N PHE A 123 -7.18 -24.68 -7.14
CA PHE A 123 -6.88 -26.11 -7.23
C PHE A 123 -8.06 -27.01 -6.84
N GLY A 124 -9.22 -26.44 -6.52
CA GLY A 124 -10.40 -27.20 -6.07
C GLY A 124 -10.21 -27.87 -4.70
N LEU A 125 -9.21 -27.44 -3.93
CA LEU A 125 -8.92 -27.98 -2.60
C LEU A 125 -9.86 -27.35 -1.56
N GLN A 126 -10.16 -28.05 -0.48
CA GLN A 126 -10.84 -27.44 0.68
C GLN A 126 -9.82 -27.21 1.78
N LEU A 127 -9.12 -26.07 1.72
CA LEU A 127 -8.13 -25.74 2.74
C LEU A 127 -8.78 -25.04 3.94
N PRO A 128 -8.52 -25.51 5.17
CA PRO A 128 -8.91 -24.79 6.37
C PRO A 128 -8.21 -23.43 6.46
N ILE A 129 -8.86 -22.44 7.10
CA ILE A 129 -8.34 -21.08 7.29
C ILE A 129 -6.97 -21.05 8.00
N TRP A 130 -6.69 -22.01 8.89
CA TRP A 130 -5.41 -22.06 9.61
C TRP A 130 -4.20 -22.24 8.67
N THR A 131 -4.40 -22.75 7.45
CA THR A 131 -3.32 -22.88 6.45
C THR A 131 -2.76 -21.52 6.02
N GLY A 132 -3.62 -20.50 5.92
CA GLY A 132 -3.17 -19.13 5.65
C GLY A 132 -2.44 -18.50 6.84
N VAL A 133 -2.85 -18.82 8.07
CA VAL A 133 -2.15 -18.40 9.29
C VAL A 133 -0.74 -19.00 9.35
N VAL A 134 -0.59 -20.28 9.00
CA VAL A 134 0.72 -20.94 8.90
C VAL A 134 1.56 -20.28 7.81
N TRP A 135 0.98 -20.02 6.64
CA TRP A 135 1.68 -19.36 5.53
C TRP A 135 2.22 -17.98 5.91
N ILE A 136 1.38 -17.10 6.46
CA ILE A 136 1.83 -15.75 6.85
C ILE A 136 2.90 -15.84 7.94
N SER A 137 2.75 -16.74 8.92
CA SER A 137 3.74 -16.93 9.99
C SER A 137 5.11 -17.35 9.44
N LEU A 138 5.15 -18.24 8.45
CA LEU A 138 6.38 -18.65 7.77
C LEU A 138 7.01 -17.47 6.99
N MET A 139 6.20 -16.67 6.30
CA MET A 139 6.70 -15.49 5.56
C MET A 139 7.21 -14.39 6.51
N THR A 140 6.58 -14.22 7.67
CA THR A 140 7.05 -13.30 8.73
C THR A 140 8.40 -13.77 9.28
N ALA A 141 8.54 -15.05 9.59
CA ALA A 141 9.81 -15.62 10.05
C ALA A 141 10.92 -15.44 9.00
N LEU A 142 10.61 -15.69 7.73
CA LEU A 142 11.55 -15.47 6.61
C LEU A 142 11.95 -13.99 6.51
N SER A 143 10.98 -13.08 6.59
CA SER A 143 11.22 -11.63 6.55
C SER A 143 12.09 -11.16 7.72
N TYR A 144 11.86 -11.69 8.92
CA TYR A 144 12.66 -11.41 10.11
C TYR A 144 14.12 -11.86 9.93
N VAL A 145 14.34 -13.07 9.41
CA VAL A 145 15.69 -13.58 9.10
C VAL A 145 16.38 -12.72 8.04
N MET A 146 15.65 -12.28 7.00
CA MET A 146 16.20 -11.39 5.97
C MET A 146 16.58 -10.03 6.55
N MET A 147 15.76 -9.48 7.45
CA MET A 147 16.05 -8.22 8.13
C MET A 147 17.33 -8.28 8.96
N ILE A 148 17.59 -9.39 9.65
CA ILE A 148 18.85 -9.61 10.41
C ILE A 148 20.07 -9.63 9.47
N LYS A 149 19.92 -10.16 8.25
CA LYS A 149 20.99 -10.20 7.22
C LYS A 149 21.21 -8.84 6.53
N GLY A 150 20.47 -7.81 6.92
CA GLY A 150 20.55 -6.45 6.40
C GLY A 150 19.39 -6.08 5.48
N VAL A 151 19.19 -4.78 5.28
CA VAL A 151 18.03 -4.24 4.54
C VAL A 151 18.14 -4.49 3.02
N LYS A 152 19.35 -4.57 2.46
CA LYS A 152 19.57 -4.63 1.01
C LYS A 152 19.00 -5.90 0.34
N PRO A 153 19.21 -7.13 0.87
CA PRO A 153 18.58 -8.33 0.31
C PRO A 153 17.04 -8.27 0.34
N SER A 154 16.47 -7.72 1.42
CA SER A 154 15.01 -7.57 1.56
C SER A 154 14.43 -6.65 0.49
N LEU A 155 15.07 -5.49 0.25
CA LEU A 155 14.66 -4.55 -0.80
C LEU A 155 14.72 -5.17 -2.20
N LYS A 156 15.77 -5.92 -2.52
CA LYS A 156 15.88 -6.59 -3.83
C LYS A 156 14.78 -7.61 -4.06
N LEU A 157 14.44 -8.40 -3.04
CA LEU A 157 13.37 -9.38 -3.15
C LEU A 157 12.00 -8.69 -3.30
N ALA A 158 11.73 -7.68 -2.48
CA ALA A 158 10.50 -6.89 -2.55
C ALA A 158 10.30 -6.29 -3.94
N LEU A 159 11.38 -5.86 -4.60
CA LEU A 159 11.32 -5.34 -5.95
C LEU A 159 10.98 -6.36 -7.02
N ILE A 160 11.66 -7.50 -6.99
CA ILE A 160 11.44 -8.54 -7.98
C ILE A 160 9.99 -9.01 -7.86
N LEU A 161 9.54 -9.28 -6.64
CA LEU A 161 8.17 -9.69 -6.38
C LEU A 161 7.16 -8.59 -6.75
N GLY A 162 7.38 -7.34 -6.32
CA GLY A 162 6.52 -6.21 -6.66
C GLY A 162 6.44 -5.95 -8.16
N GLY A 163 7.57 -6.02 -8.87
CA GLY A 163 7.62 -5.90 -10.32
C GLY A 163 6.84 -7.01 -11.03
N ILE A 164 6.99 -8.26 -10.59
CA ILE A 164 6.20 -9.39 -11.10
C ILE A 164 4.70 -9.16 -10.85
N GLN A 165 4.32 -8.67 -9.67
CA GLN A 165 2.92 -8.38 -9.34
C GLN A 165 2.34 -7.30 -10.24
N ILE A 166 3.06 -6.18 -10.45
CA ILE A 166 2.63 -5.09 -11.33
C ILE A 166 2.45 -5.61 -12.76
N LEU A 167 3.43 -6.36 -13.27
CA LEU A 167 3.36 -6.96 -14.61
C LEU A 167 2.16 -7.91 -14.74
N PHE A 168 1.93 -8.75 -13.72
CA PHE A 168 0.80 -9.66 -13.69
C PHE A 168 -0.54 -8.92 -13.73
N ILE A 169 -0.72 -7.90 -12.89
CA ILE A 169 -1.94 -7.09 -12.84
C ILE A 169 -2.15 -6.35 -14.16
N PHE A 170 -1.08 -5.79 -14.73
CA PHE A 170 -1.15 -5.09 -16.01
C PHE A 170 -1.55 -6.04 -17.14
N ALA A 171 -0.92 -7.21 -17.23
CA ALA A 171 -1.24 -8.23 -18.23
C ALA A 171 -2.68 -8.73 -18.08
N LEU A 172 -3.12 -9.01 -16.84
CA LEU A 172 -4.49 -9.42 -16.55
C LEU A 172 -5.49 -8.32 -16.94
N SER A 173 -5.20 -7.06 -16.62
CA SER A 173 -6.04 -5.91 -16.98
C SER A 173 -6.16 -5.77 -18.49
N ALA A 174 -5.04 -5.81 -19.22
CA ALA A 174 -5.02 -5.74 -20.68
C ALA A 174 -5.81 -6.89 -21.31
N PHE A 175 -5.67 -8.10 -20.78
CA PHE A 175 -6.39 -9.28 -21.23
C PHE A 175 -7.90 -9.18 -21.02
N VAL A 176 -8.34 -8.71 -19.85
CA VAL A 176 -9.77 -8.51 -19.54
C VAL A 176 -10.36 -7.44 -20.44
N ILE A 177 -9.68 -6.30 -20.62
CA ILE A 177 -10.13 -5.20 -21.49
C ILE A 177 -10.21 -5.65 -22.95
N ALA A 178 -9.22 -6.40 -23.44
CA ALA A 178 -9.22 -6.88 -24.83
C ALA A 178 -10.38 -7.84 -25.15
N ARG A 179 -10.99 -8.47 -24.13
CA ARG A 179 -12.15 -9.36 -24.27
C ARG A 179 -13.47 -8.71 -23.87
N ALA A 180 -13.44 -7.49 -23.37
CA ALA A 180 -14.65 -6.76 -23.02
C ALA A 180 -15.34 -6.30 -24.32
N HIS A 181 -16.62 -6.60 -24.46
CA HIS A 181 -17.42 -6.15 -25.59
C HIS A 181 -17.89 -4.69 -25.44
N ASP A 182 -17.91 -4.17 -24.21
CA ASP A 182 -18.47 -2.85 -23.86
C ASP A 182 -17.40 -1.92 -23.25
N VAL A 183 -16.25 -1.77 -23.93
CA VAL A 183 -15.22 -0.81 -23.49
C VAL A 183 -15.77 0.62 -23.64
N SER A 184 -15.94 1.30 -22.51
CA SER A 184 -16.48 2.66 -22.46
C SER A 184 -15.80 3.49 -21.37
N LEU A 185 -16.04 4.80 -21.39
CA LEU A 185 -15.57 5.71 -20.35
C LEU A 185 -16.51 5.80 -19.15
N ALA A 186 -17.61 5.03 -19.12
CA ALA A 186 -18.58 5.06 -18.03
C ALA A 186 -17.95 4.87 -16.63
N PRO A 187 -16.96 3.97 -16.43
CA PRO A 187 -16.33 3.79 -15.12
C PRO A 187 -15.55 5.01 -14.58
N PHE A 188 -15.34 6.03 -15.43
CA PHE A 188 -14.69 7.28 -15.09
C PHE A 188 -15.67 8.43 -14.86
N ILE A 189 -16.98 8.16 -14.88
CA ILE A 189 -18.03 9.17 -14.70
C ILE A 189 -18.69 8.97 -13.32
N PRO A 190 -18.91 10.03 -12.54
CA PRO A 190 -19.53 9.92 -11.21
C PRO A 190 -20.91 9.26 -11.24
N SER A 191 -21.69 9.42 -12.32
CA SER A 191 -23.03 8.84 -12.46
C SER A 191 -23.05 7.31 -12.48
N SER A 192 -21.89 6.65 -12.68
CA SER A 192 -21.76 5.19 -12.55
C SER A 192 -21.64 4.70 -11.11
N SER A 193 -21.62 5.61 -10.14
CA SER A 193 -21.67 5.31 -8.71
C SER A 193 -23.08 5.49 -8.15
N PRO A 194 -23.48 4.69 -7.13
CA PRO A 194 -24.63 5.01 -6.30
C PRO A 194 -24.48 6.42 -5.74
N ASN A 195 -25.54 7.23 -5.85
CA ASN A 195 -25.57 8.63 -5.38
C ASN A 195 -24.48 9.53 -6.00
N GLY A 196 -23.94 9.19 -7.17
CA GLY A 196 -22.99 10.03 -7.90
C GLY A 196 -21.69 10.25 -7.13
N TRP A 197 -21.28 11.51 -7.00
CA TRP A 197 -20.07 11.90 -6.25
C TRP A 197 -20.06 11.41 -4.80
N GLN A 198 -21.21 11.23 -4.15
CA GLN A 198 -21.24 10.75 -2.77
C GLN A 198 -20.66 9.34 -2.65
N GLY A 199 -21.01 8.43 -3.57
CA GLY A 199 -20.42 7.09 -3.57
C GLY A 199 -18.94 7.09 -3.98
N VAL A 200 -18.55 7.98 -4.90
CA VAL A 200 -17.12 8.18 -5.26
C VAL A 200 -16.32 8.65 -4.04
N PHE A 201 -16.77 9.66 -3.31
CA PHE A 201 -16.09 10.15 -2.11
C PHE A 201 -16.10 9.13 -0.97
N THR A 202 -17.18 8.36 -0.82
CA THR A 202 -17.24 7.30 0.18
C THR A 202 -16.24 6.19 -0.13
N GLY A 203 -16.15 5.74 -1.40
CA GLY A 203 -15.15 4.78 -1.83
C GLY A 203 -13.71 5.29 -1.68
N PHE A 204 -13.49 6.59 -1.93
CA PHE A 204 -12.21 7.25 -1.71
C PHE A 204 -11.78 7.18 -0.25
N ILE A 205 -12.65 7.56 0.70
CA ILE A 205 -12.34 7.55 2.13
C ILE A 205 -12.24 6.12 2.68
N ALA A 206 -13.15 5.23 2.27
CA ALA A 206 -13.28 3.89 2.84
C ALA A 206 -12.21 2.90 2.37
N GLY A 207 -11.50 3.18 1.28
CA GLY A 207 -10.45 2.29 0.81
C GLY A 207 -9.52 2.90 -0.23
N GLY A 208 -10.01 3.81 -1.07
CA GLY A 208 -9.22 4.38 -2.16
C GLY A 208 -7.94 5.08 -1.70
N TYR A 209 -8.04 5.99 -0.72
CA TYR A 209 -6.86 6.70 -0.21
C TYR A 209 -5.87 5.77 0.50
N LEU A 210 -6.37 4.86 1.33
CA LEU A 210 -5.59 3.83 2.02
C LEU A 210 -4.92 2.83 1.07
N ALA A 211 -5.39 2.71 -0.17
CA ALA A 211 -4.72 1.88 -1.17
C ALA A 211 -3.38 2.47 -1.63
N PHE A 212 -3.11 3.74 -1.35
CA PHE A 212 -1.91 4.45 -1.80
C PHE A 212 -1.10 5.09 -0.65
N ALA A 213 -1.70 5.23 0.53
CA ALA A 213 -1.11 5.82 1.73
C ALA A 213 -0.67 4.72 2.71
#